data_AF-A0A1I6YF78-F1
#
_entry.id   AF-A0A1I6YF78-F1
#
_cell.length_a   1.000
_cell.length_b   1.000
_cell.length_c   1.000
_cell.angle_alpha   90.00
_cell.angle_beta   90.00
_cell.angle_gamma   90.00
#
_symmetry.space_group_name_H-M   'P 1'
#
loop_
_entity.id
_entity.type
_entity.pdbx_description
1 polymer ?
#
loop_
_entity_poly.entity_id
_entity_poly.type
_entity_poly.pdbx_seq_one_letter_code
_entity_poly.pdbx_strand_id
1 'polypeptide(L)'
;MIITAQYDAFAPQPENVTKDVQERADRVENAVNYTLAGMVEAEDVDQAIQSEIIRSGMTSMSYSEDAFEIHQKYRNYLSEARDVVSAAEGNLTNQTTINKIDKELAQMNEAKKNLY
;
A
#
# COMPACT_ATOMS: atom_id res chain seq x y z
N MET A 1 -26.03 -9.05 -15.23
CA MET A 1 -26.32 -9.04 -13.78
C MET A 1 -25.08 -8.51 -13.11
N ILE A 2 -25.06 -7.22 -12.76
CA ILE A 2 -23.91 -6.60 -12.10
C ILE A 2 -24.02 -7.01 -10.63
N ILE A 3 -23.17 -7.92 -10.19
CA ILE A 3 -23.01 -8.22 -8.76
C ILE A 3 -22.20 -7.06 -8.20
N THR A 4 -22.88 -5.97 -7.83
CA THR A 4 -22.32 -5.02 -6.86
C THR A 4 -22.26 -5.76 -5.54
N ALA A 5 -21.13 -6.41 -5.26
CA ALA A 5 -20.79 -6.78 -3.90
C ALA A 5 -20.86 -5.49 -3.09
N GLN A 6 -21.89 -5.34 -2.26
CA GLN A 6 -21.88 -4.40 -1.16
C GLN A 6 -20.68 -4.81 -0.31
N TYR A 7 -19.53 -4.18 -0.56
CA TYR A 7 -18.42 -4.17 0.37
C TYR A 7 -19.02 -3.62 1.66
N ASP A 8 -19.16 -4.51 2.62
CA ASP A 8 -19.71 -4.23 3.92
C ASP A 8 -18.81 -3.19 4.57
N ALA A 9 -19.17 -1.91 4.41
CA ALA A 9 -18.45 -0.75 4.97
C ALA A 9 -18.46 -0.76 6.51
N PHE A 10 -19.02 -1.82 7.12
CA PHE A 10 -19.26 -2.04 8.53
C PHE A 10 -18.73 -3.40 9.03
N ALA A 11 -17.77 -4.02 8.32
CA ALA A 11 -17.02 -5.12 8.92
C ALA A 11 -16.50 -4.71 10.32
N PRO A 12 -16.54 -5.61 11.32
CA PRO A 12 -16.15 -5.27 12.68
C PRO A 12 -14.76 -4.65 12.67
N GLN A 13 -14.65 -3.46 13.25
CA GLN A 13 -13.40 -2.73 13.32
C GLN A 13 -12.38 -3.53 14.14
N PRO A 14 -11.11 -3.58 13.74
CA PRO A 14 -10.09 -4.21 14.56
C PRO A 14 -10.02 -3.50 15.91
N GLU A 15 -9.90 -4.27 16.99
CA GLU A 15 -9.73 -3.73 18.34
C GLU A 15 -8.49 -2.84 18.46
N ASN A 16 -7.50 -3.05 17.59
CA ASN A 16 -6.30 -2.25 17.47
C ASN A 16 -6.03 -1.89 16.00
N VAL A 17 -6.49 -0.70 15.60
CA VAL A 17 -6.32 -0.16 14.25
C VAL A 17 -4.84 -0.07 13.88
N THR A 18 -3.98 0.42 14.77
CA THR A 18 -2.53 0.54 14.54
C THR A 18 -1.94 -0.80 14.15
N LYS A 19 -2.17 -1.85 14.95
CA LYS A 19 -1.61 -3.17 14.68
C LYS A 19 -2.11 -3.73 13.35
N ASP A 20 -3.40 -3.57 13.06
CA ASP A 20 -3.98 -4.02 11.79
C ASP A 20 -3.30 -3.35 10.60
N VAL A 21 -3.20 -2.01 10.54
CA VAL A 21 -2.52 -1.34 9.41
C VAL A 21 -1.03 -1.67 9.33
N GLN A 22 -0.34 -1.89 10.45
CA GLN A 22 1.06 -2.30 10.44
C GLN A 22 1.23 -3.68 9.78
N GLU A 23 0.39 -4.65 10.13
CA GLU A 23 0.40 -5.98 9.51
C GLU A 23 0.04 -5.92 8.01
N ARG A 24 -0.83 -4.99 7.61
CA ARG A 24 -1.13 -4.77 6.19
C ARG A 24 0.04 -4.14 5.45
N ALA A 25 0.73 -3.19 6.09
CA ALA A 25 1.91 -2.54 5.54
C ALA A 25 3.02 -3.56 5.26
N ASP A 26 3.23 -4.53 6.15
CA ASP A 26 4.19 -5.62 5.94
C ASP A 26 3.83 -6.51 4.75
N ARG A 27 2.53 -6.77 4.52
CA ARG A 27 2.09 -7.53 3.33
C ARG A 27 2.38 -6.78 2.04
N VAL A 28 2.16 -5.47 2.04
CA VAL A 28 2.47 -4.61 0.88
C VAL A 28 3.99 -4.58 0.63
N GLU A 29 4.81 -4.46 1.67
CA GLU A 29 6.27 -4.48 1.53
C GLU A 29 6.75 -5.77 0.88
N ASN A 30 6.22 -6.91 1.33
CA ASN A 30 6.55 -8.21 0.74
C ASN A 30 6.11 -8.29 -0.73
N ALA A 31 4.93 -7.77 -1.08
CA ALA A 31 4.45 -7.74 -2.46
C ALA A 31 5.37 -6.89 -3.35
N VAL A 32 5.77 -5.70 -2.90
CA VAL A 32 6.74 -4.84 -3.60
C VAL A 32 8.06 -5.57 -3.81
N ASN A 33 8.61 -6.22 -2.77
CA ASN A 33 9.85 -6.98 -2.87
C ASN A 33 9.76 -8.13 -3.86
N TYR A 34 8.62 -8.84 -3.91
CA TYR A 34 8.39 -9.89 -4.90
C TYR A 34 8.27 -9.35 -6.32
N THR A 35 7.67 -8.19 -6.52
CA THR A 35 7.66 -7.50 -7.82
C THR A 35 9.07 -7.14 -8.26
N LEU A 36 9.89 -6.56 -7.37
CA LEU A 36 11.27 -6.20 -7.67
C LEU A 36 12.16 -7.42 -7.96
N ALA A 37 11.81 -8.58 -7.40
CA ALA A 37 12.46 -9.86 -7.70
C ALA A 37 11.96 -10.52 -9.00
N GLY A 38 10.98 -9.92 -9.69
CA GLY A 38 10.35 -10.48 -10.90
C GLY A 38 9.49 -11.71 -10.62
N MET A 39 9.04 -11.91 -9.37
CA MET A 39 8.23 -13.05 -8.96
C MET A 39 6.72 -12.82 -9.10
N VAL A 40 6.29 -11.56 -9.07
CA VAL A 40 4.89 -11.14 -9.21
C VAL A 40 4.84 -9.97 -10.18
N GLU A 41 3.86 -9.97 -11.08
CA GLU A 41 3.67 -8.90 -12.06
C GLU A 41 3.37 -7.57 -11.35
N ALA A 42 3.97 -6.48 -11.84
CA ALA A 42 3.79 -5.16 -11.26
C ALA A 42 2.32 -4.69 -11.34
N GLU A 43 1.62 -5.02 -12.42
CA GLU A 43 0.21 -4.65 -12.61
C GLU A 43 -0.70 -5.24 -11.51
N ASP A 44 -0.51 -6.51 -11.16
CA ASP A 44 -1.30 -7.19 -10.13
C ASP A 44 -1.11 -6.52 -8.75
N VAL A 45 0.14 -6.14 -8.44
CA VAL A 45 0.47 -5.47 -7.17
C VAL A 45 -0.02 -4.03 -7.16
N ASP A 46 0.07 -3.29 -8.27
CA ASP A 46 -0.49 -1.94 -8.40
C ASP A 46 -2.00 -1.94 -8.14
N GLN A 47 -2.75 -2.84 -8.78
CA GLN A 47 -4.20 -2.96 -8.57
C GLN A 47 -4.57 -3.31 -7.12
N ALA A 48 -3.79 -4.20 -6.48
CA ALA A 48 -3.98 -4.54 -5.08
C ALA A 48 -3.72 -3.35 -4.14
N ILE A 49 -2.66 -2.58 -4.39
CA ILE A 49 -2.34 -1.37 -3.63
C ILE A 49 -3.43 -0.31 -3.81
N GLN A 50 -3.91 -0.08 -5.05
CA GLN A 50 -5.01 0.85 -5.32
C GLN A 50 -6.28 0.47 -4.55
N SER A 51 -6.61 -0.82 -4.53
CA SER A 51 -7.77 -1.33 -3.80
C SER A 51 -7.65 -1.08 -2.29
N GLU A 52 -6.45 -1.24 -1.72
CA GLU A 52 -6.21 -0.98 -0.29
C GLU A 52 -6.22 0.53 0.04
N ILE A 53 -5.80 1.40 -0.89
CA ILE A 53 -5.94 2.87 -0.74
C ILE A 53 -7.41 3.25 -0.60
N ILE A 54 -8.27 2.74 -1.50
CA ILE A 54 -9.71 2.99 -1.49
C ILE A 54 -10.31 2.47 -0.17
N ARG A 55 -9.96 1.24 0.22
CA ARG A 55 -10.42 0.62 1.46
C ARG A 55 -10.01 1.44 2.68
N SER A 56 -8.75 1.84 2.77
CA SER A 56 -8.24 2.68 3.85
C SER A 56 -8.85 4.08 3.88
N GLY A 57 -9.32 4.58 2.74
CA GLY A 57 -10.10 5.82 2.65
C GLY A 57 -11.49 5.64 3.27
N MET A 58 -12.21 4.60 2.85
CA MET A 58 -13.55 4.30 3.34
C MET A 58 -13.58 4.02 4.85
N THR A 59 -12.61 3.25 5.33
CA THR A 59 -12.51 2.96 6.76
C THR A 59 -12.26 4.24 7.56
N SER A 60 -11.43 5.16 7.04
CA SER A 60 -11.09 6.41 7.74
C SER A 60 -12.24 7.36 8.04
N MET A 61 -13.34 7.27 7.30
CA MET A 61 -14.53 8.10 7.51
C MET A 61 -15.35 7.69 8.75
N SER A 62 -15.00 6.58 9.41
CA SER A 62 -15.75 6.00 10.52
C SER A 62 -15.03 6.06 11.89
N TYR A 63 -13.95 6.84 12.01
CA TYR A 63 -13.00 6.74 13.13
C TYR A 63 -12.94 7.93 14.09
N SER A 64 -12.34 7.66 15.25
CA SER A 64 -11.71 8.67 16.12
C SER A 64 -10.53 9.36 15.41
N GLU A 65 -10.13 10.54 15.89
CA GLU A 65 -9.03 11.34 15.33
C GLU A 65 -7.74 10.53 15.18
N ASP A 66 -7.38 9.72 16.18
CA ASP A 66 -6.19 8.86 16.15
C ASP A 66 -6.21 7.83 15.00
N ALA A 67 -7.34 7.15 14.80
CA ALA A 67 -7.46 6.14 13.75
C ALA A 67 -7.53 6.79 12.36
N PHE A 68 -8.06 8.01 12.24
CA PHE A 68 -7.95 8.78 11.01
C PHE A 68 -6.49 9.09 10.65
N GLU A 69 -5.68 9.56 11.61
CA GLU A 69 -4.25 9.86 11.39
C GLU A 69 -3.45 8.60 11.00
N ILE A 70 -3.71 7.47 11.67
CA ILE A 70 -3.08 6.19 11.36
C ILE A 70 -3.38 5.76 9.92
N HIS A 71 -4.64 5.84 9.49
CA HIS A 71 -5.01 5.53 8.11
C HIS A 71 -4.49 6.55 7.09
N GLN A 72 -4.31 7.81 7.48
CA GLN A 72 -3.66 8.81 6.62
C GLN A 72 -2.19 8.44 6.38
N LYS A 73 -1.44 8.12 7.44
CA LYS A 73 -0.04 7.64 7.35
C LYS A 73 0.04 6.36 6.52
N TYR A 74 -0.89 5.43 6.71
CA TYR A 74 -0.93 4.20 5.93
C TYR A 74 -1.18 4.46 4.44
N ARG A 75 -2.10 5.36 4.08
CA ARG A 75 -2.31 5.74 2.67
C ARG A 75 -1.10 6.43 2.05
N ASN A 76 -0.35 7.20 2.82
CA ASN A 76 0.92 7.77 2.35
C ASN A 76 1.91 6.64 2.00
N TYR A 77 2.09 5.68 2.91
CA TYR A 77 2.92 4.51 2.66
C TYR A 77 2.46 3.70 1.42
N LEU A 78 1.14 3.50 1.24
CA LEU A 78 0.59 2.84 0.07
C LEU A 78 0.90 3.60 -1.24
N SER A 79 0.85 4.93 -1.21
CA SER A 79 1.21 5.76 -2.37
C SER A 79 2.66 5.56 -2.77
N GLU A 80 3.59 5.64 -1.81
CA GLU A 80 5.02 5.44 -2.09
C GLU A 80 5.31 4.01 -2.57
N ALA A 81 4.65 3.00 -1.99
CA ALA A 81 4.77 1.61 -2.45
C ALA A 81 4.31 1.44 -3.90
N ARG A 82 3.26 2.16 -4.30
CA ARG A 82 2.75 2.19 -5.67
C ARG A 82 3.75 2.81 -6.64
N ASP A 83 4.44 3.86 -6.24
CA ASP A 83 5.46 4.52 -7.05
C ASP A 83 6.66 3.60 -7.31
N VAL A 84 7.05 2.77 -6.33
CA VAL A 84 8.06 1.71 -6.50
C VAL A 84 7.62 0.70 -7.55
N VAL A 85 6.39 0.17 -7.43
CA VAL A 85 5.85 -0.83 -8.36
C VAL A 85 5.71 -0.26 -9.77
N SER A 86 5.26 0.98 -9.90
CA SER A 86 5.15 1.69 -11.18
C SER A 86 6.52 1.94 -11.83
N ALA A 87 7.58 2.12 -11.02
CA ALA A 87 8.95 2.17 -11.53
C ALA A 87 9.45 0.79 -11.98
N ALA A 88 8.96 -0.28 -11.37
CA ALA A 88 9.32 -1.66 -11.68
C ALA A 88 8.69 -2.20 -12.98
N GLU A 89 7.62 -1.58 -13.51
CA GLU A 89 7.09 -1.86 -14.85
C GLU A 89 8.11 -1.57 -15.98
N GLY A 90 9.13 -0.76 -15.68
CA GLY A 90 10.26 -0.54 -16.58
C GLY A 90 11.20 -1.75 -16.67
N ASN A 91 12.19 -1.68 -17.56
CA ASN A 91 13.24 -2.70 -17.61
C ASN A 91 14.10 -2.62 -16.33
N LEU A 92 13.95 -3.63 -15.45
CA LEU A 92 14.66 -3.77 -14.17
C LEU A 92 16.18 -3.90 -14.28
N THR A 93 16.74 -4.10 -15.50
CA THR A 93 18.18 -4.14 -15.73
C THR A 93 18.76 -2.80 -16.20
N ASN A 94 17.92 -1.78 -16.41
CA ASN A 94 18.36 -0.45 -16.83
C ASN A 94 18.76 0.40 -15.61
N GLN A 95 19.97 0.97 -15.62
CA GLN A 95 20.48 1.78 -14.51
C GLN A 95 19.58 2.97 -14.14
N THR A 96 18.95 3.61 -15.11
CA THR A 96 18.00 4.72 -14.85
C THR A 96 16.76 4.21 -14.12
N THR A 97 16.25 3.04 -14.49
CA THR A 97 15.12 2.39 -13.80
C THR A 97 15.52 2.00 -12.37
N ILE A 98 16.70 1.40 -12.19
CA ILE A 98 17.23 1.02 -10.87
C ILE A 98 17.37 2.25 -9.96
N ASN A 99 17.97 3.34 -10.45
CA ASN A 99 18.11 4.57 -9.67
C ASN A 99 16.75 5.16 -9.27
N LYS A 100 15.73 5.04 -10.13
CA LYS A 100 14.37 5.47 -9.82
C LYS A 100 13.78 4.58 -8.71
N ILE A 101 13.90 3.27 -8.84
CA ILE A 101 13.44 2.30 -7.83
C ILE A 101 14.10 2.58 -6.48
N ASP A 102 15.42 2.78 -6.43
CA ASP A 102 16.14 3.06 -5.18
C ASP A 102 15.62 4.33 -4.49
N LYS A 103 15.34 5.37 -5.28
CA LYS A 103 14.75 6.62 -4.77
C LYS A 103 13.36 6.37 -4.18
N GLU A 104 12.46 5.72 -4.93
CA GLU A 104 11.10 5.47 -4.46
C GLU A 104 11.08 4.50 -3.26
N LEU A 105 11.98 3.52 -3.20
CA LEU A 105 12.15 2.63 -2.05
C LEU A 105 12.58 3.39 -0.79
N ALA A 106 13.46 4.39 -0.92
CA ALA A 106 13.84 5.22 0.21
C ALA A 106 12.63 5.98 0.79
N GLN A 107 11.78 6.54 -0.07
CA GLN A 107 10.56 7.24 0.33
C GLN A 107 9.54 6.29 0.97
N MET A 108 9.33 5.11 0.38
CA MET A 108 8.47 4.07 0.94
C MET A 108 8.92 3.64 2.34
N ASN A 109 10.23 3.45 2.53
CA ASN A 109 10.81 3.09 3.82
C ASN A 109 10.66 4.20 4.87
N GLU A 110 10.77 5.47 4.46
CA GLU A 110 10.50 6.61 5.34
C GLU A 110 9.02 6.67 5.75
N ALA A 111 8.10 6.50 4.78
CA ALA A 111 6.68 6.43 5.06
C ALA A 111 6.32 5.26 6.00
N LYS A 112 6.98 4.11 5.87
CA LYS A 112 6.81 2.96 6.77
C LYS A 112 7.27 3.28 8.20
N LYS A 113 8.40 3.96 8.37
CA LYS A 113 8.86 4.41 9.69
C LYS A 113 7.88 5.37 10.35
N ASN A 114 7.27 6.27 9.58
CA ASN A 114 6.29 7.22 10.10
C ASN A 114 4.95 6.55 10.50
N LEU A 115 4.68 5.35 10.00
CA LEU A 115 3.51 4.55 10.37
C LEU A 115 3.69 3.77 11.69
N TYR A 116 4.94 3.56 12.12
CA TYR A 116 5.29 2.78 13.31
C TYR A 116 5.55 3.67 14.53
#